data_AF-A0A370S4R3-F1
#
_entry.id   AF-A0A370S4R3-F1
#
_cell.length_a   1.000
_cell.length_b   1.000
_cell.length_c   1.000
_cell.angle_alpha   90.00
_cell.angle_beta   90.00
_cell.angle_gamma   90.00
#
_symmetry.space_group_name_H-M   'P 1'
#
loop_
_entity.id
_entity.type
_entity.pdbx_description
1 polymer ?
#
loop_
_entity_poly.entity_id
_entity_poly.type
_entity_poly.pdbx_seq_one_letter_code
_entity_poly.pdbx_strand_id
1 'polypeptide(L)' 'MTIQAETLVQLAEALQERGMNLVSDVHFTRAPYRQNHRWICTVE' A
#
# COMPACT_ATOMS: atom_id res chain seq x y z
N MET A 1 -1.31 -10.72 -15.61
CA MET A 1 -0.23 -9.76 -15.33
C MET A 1 0.26 -10.02 -13.92
N THR A 2 1.58 -10.10 -13.72
CA THR A 2 2.20 -10.38 -12.42
C THR A 2 3.24 -9.30 -12.15
N ILE A 3 3.15 -8.63 -11.01
CA ILE A 3 4.15 -7.67 -10.52
C ILE A 3 4.85 -8.34 -9.33
N GLN A 4 6.19 -8.36 -9.36
CA GLN A 4 7.01 -8.78 -8.23
C GLN A 4 7.44 -7.54 -7.46
N ALA A 5 7.11 -7.47 -6.18
CA ALA A 5 7.46 -6.38 -5.30
C ALA A 5 7.62 -6.90 -3.88
N GLU A 6 8.65 -6.44 -3.17
CA GLU A 6 8.93 -6.83 -1.80
C GLU A 6 8.24 -5.89 -0.79
N THR A 7 7.88 -4.68 -1.24
CA THR A 7 7.21 -3.67 -0.43
C THR A 7 6.02 -3.06 -1.17
N LEU A 8 5.09 -2.47 -0.41
CA LEU A 8 3.96 -1.73 -1.00
C LEU A 8 4.43 -0.52 -1.81
N VAL A 9 5.56 0.09 -1.45
CA VAL A 9 6.18 1.20 -2.18
C VAL A 9 6.64 0.73 -3.55
N GLN A 10 7.40 -0.37 -3.63
CA GLN A 10 7.85 -0.95 -4.89
C GLN A 10 6.68 -1.37 -5.79
N LEU A 11 5.60 -1.88 -5.19
CA LEU A 11 4.39 -2.21 -5.94
C LEU A 11 3.75 -0.94 -6.54
N ALA A 12 3.65 0.14 -5.76
CA ALA A 12 3.08 1.40 -6.23
C ALA A 12 3.91 2.03 -7.36
N GLU A 13 5.24 2.00 -7.26
CA GLU A 13 6.16 2.45 -8.31
C GLU A 13 5.97 1.63 -9.61
N ALA A 14 5.95 0.30 -9.52
CA ALA A 14 5.74 -0.58 -10.67
C ALA A 14 4.36 -0.39 -11.34
N LEU A 15 3.35 0.03 -10.59
CA LEU A 15 2.03 0.38 -11.13
C LEU A 15 2.04 1.74 -11.85
N GLN A 16 2.77 2.72 -11.32
CA GLN A 16 2.93 4.04 -11.95
C GLN A 16 3.68 3.94 -13.28
N GLU A 17 4.74 3.13 -13.36
CA GLU A 17 5.46 2.86 -14.62
C GLU A 17 4.56 2.28 -15.73
N ARG A 18 3.44 1.67 -15.34
CA ARG A 18 2.44 1.12 -16.26
C ARG A 18 1.31 2.11 -16.59
N GLY A 19 1.45 3.37 -16.19
CA GLY A 19 0.50 4.45 -16.47
C GLY A 19 -0.67 4.53 -15.49
N MET A 20 -0.60 3.86 -14.33
CA MET A 20 -1.57 4.11 -13.26
C MET A 20 -1.22 5.40 -12.52
N ASN A 21 -2.25 6.17 -12.15
CA ASN A 21 -2.07 7.41 -11.42
C ASN A 21 -2.10 7.15 -9.91
N LEU A 22 -1.13 7.70 -9.19
CA LEU A 22 -1.16 7.75 -7.73
C LEU A 22 -2.30 8.66 -7.28
N VAL A 23 -3.29 8.09 -6.58
CA VAL A 23 -4.44 8.85 -6.05
C VAL A 23 -4.11 9.47 -4.70
N SER A 24 -3.36 8.75 -3.86
CA SER A 24 -2.95 9.20 -2.53
C SER A 24 -1.71 8.43 -2.10
N ASP A 25 -0.77 9.11 -1.46
CA ASP A 25 0.29 8.50 -0.67
C ASP A 25 -0.09 8.61 0.81
N VAL A 26 -0.19 7.48 1.51
CA VAL A 26 -0.68 7.43 2.89
C VAL A 26 0.40 6.86 3.79
N HIS A 27 0.72 7.59 4.84
CA HIS A 27 1.73 7.16 5.80
C HIS A 27 1.04 6.45 6.95
N PHE A 28 1.39 5.18 7.18
CA PHE A 28 0.87 4.47 8.35
C PHE A 28 1.52 5.03 9.62
N THR A 29 0.72 5.71 10.45
CA THR A 29 1.16 6.19 11.77
C THR A 29 1.36 5.03 12.76
N ARG A 30 0.77 3.87 12.44
CA ARG A 30 0.96 2.62 13.19
C ARG A 30 0.95 1.43 12.24
N ALA A 31 1.80 0.45 12.53
CA ALA A 31 1.76 -0.85 11.85
C ALA A 31 0.33 -1.43 11.87
N PRO A 32 -0.18 -1.94 10.72
CA PRO A 32 -1.49 -2.56 10.65
C PRO A 32 -1.62 -3.66 11.70
N TYR A 33 -2.76 -3.70 12.38
CA TYR A 33 -3.03 -4.69 13.43
C TYR A 33 -4.40 -5.33 13.26
N ARG A 34 -4.56 -6.53 13.81
CA ARG A 34 -5.81 -7.29 13.73
C ARG A 34 -6.65 -7.08 14.99
N GLN A 35 -7.91 -6.69 14.81
CA GLN A 35 -8.88 -6.53 15.89
C GLN A 35 -10.24 -7.05 15.43
N ASN A 36 -10.87 -7.95 16.20
CA ASN A 36 -12.19 -8.51 15.89
C ASN A 36 -12.30 -9.00 14.43
N HIS A 37 -11.29 -9.76 13.96
CA HIS A 37 -11.16 -10.28 12.60
C HIS A 37 -11.00 -9.24 11.49
N ARG A 38 -10.88 -7.95 11.82
CA ARG A 38 -10.61 -6.86 10.86
C ARG A 38 -9.16 -6.42 10.94
N TRP A 39 -8.60 -6.06 9.79
CA TRP A 39 -7.34 -5.31 9.74
C TRP A 39 -7.65 -3.84 9.96
N ILE A 40 -7.00 -3.24 10.95
CA ILE A 40 -7.07 -1.82 11.25
C ILE A 40 -5.75 -1.19 10.83
N CYS A 41 -5.85 -0.14 10.02
CA CYS A 41 -4.75 0.73 9.66
C CYS A 41 -5.04 2.13 10.20
N THR A 42 -4.02 2.79 10.73
CA THR A 42 -4.09 4.20 11.10
C THR A 42 -3.13 4.94 10.17
N VAL A 43 -3.64 5.93 9.46
CA VAL A 43 -2.91 6.70 8.45
C VAL A 43 -3.02 8.18 8.74
N GLU A 44 -2.02 8.96 8.35
CA GLU A 44 -2.03 10.42 8.25
C GLU A 44 -1.99 10.88 6.79
#